data_AF-A0A9D5T808-F1
#
_entry.id   AF-A0A9D5T808-F1
#
_cell.length_a   1.000
_cell.length_b   1.000
_cell.length_c   1.000
_cell.angle_alpha   90.00
_cell.angle_beta   90.00
_cell.angle_gamma   90.00
#
_symmetry.space_group_name_H-M   'P 1'
#
loop_
_entity.id
_entity.type
_entity.pdbx_description
1 polymer ?
#
loop_
_entity_poly.entity_id
_entity_poly.type
_entity_poly.pdbx_seq_one_letter_code
_entity_poly.pdbx_strand_id
1 'polypeptide(L)' 'MEGAILIPEYEIAERAEKEIPEKDTLILVYCRSGRRSKIASDALVSLGYTNVKEFGGIIDWQYEIVK' A
#
# COMPACT_ATOMS: atom_id res chain seq x y z
N MET A 1 9.89 8.52 -1.59
CA MET A 1 9.41 7.96 -2.87
C MET A 1 8.53 9.02 -3.51
N GLU A 2 8.99 9.65 -4.59
CA GLU A 2 8.24 10.72 -5.25
C GLU A 2 6.99 10.12 -5.92
N GLY A 3 5.82 10.71 -5.69
CA GLY A 3 4.54 10.21 -6.22
C GLY A 3 3.81 9.15 -5.38
N ALA A 4 4.31 8.78 -4.19
CA ALA A 4 3.59 7.87 -3.30
C ALA A 4 2.40 8.56 -2.61
N ILE A 5 1.24 7.90 -2.59
CA ILE A 5 0.04 8.38 -1.89
C ILE A 5 0.03 7.82 -0.47
N LEU A 6 -0.11 8.70 0.53
CA LEU A 6 -0.29 8.28 1.92
C LEU A 6 -1.76 7.95 2.16
N ILE A 7 -2.06 6.64 2.27
CA ILE A 7 -3.34 6.13 2.74
C ILE A 7 -3.10 5.37 4.04
N PRO A 8 -3.58 5.87 5.18
CA PRO A 8 -3.56 5.11 6.44
C PRO A 8 -4.36 3.81 6.31
N GLU A 9 -3.93 2.76 6.99
CA GLU A 9 -4.53 1.42 6.92
C GLU A 9 -6.02 1.41 7.30
N TYR A 10 -6.42 2.28 8.24
CA TYR A 10 -7.80 2.39 8.71
C TYR A 10 -8.69 3.17 7.74
N GLU A 11 -8.13 3.87 6.75
CA GLU A 11 -8.86 4.60 5.70
C GLU A 11 -8.93 3.81 4.38
N ILE A 12 -8.26 2.66 4.27
CA ILE A 12 -8.20 1.87 3.03
C ILE A 12 -9.60 1.53 2.52
N ALA A 13 -10.51 1.13 3.41
CA ALA A 13 -11.87 0.75 3.02
C ALA A 13 -12.67 1.91 2.40
N GLU A 14 -12.42 3.14 2.83
CA GLU A 14 -13.18 4.33 2.39
C GLU A 14 -12.51 5.04 1.22
N ARG A 15 -11.17 5.07 1.20
CA ARG A 15 -10.40 5.87 0.25
C ARG A 15 -9.87 5.08 -0.93
N ALA A 16 -9.66 3.76 -0.80
CA ALA A 16 -9.00 2.99 -1.86
C ALA A 16 -9.73 3.14 -3.20
N GLU A 17 -11.05 2.97 -3.26
CA GLU A 17 -11.80 3.05 -4.53
C GLU A 17 -11.83 4.46 -5.13
N LYS A 18 -11.74 5.49 -4.29
CA LYS A 18 -11.72 6.89 -4.74
C LYS A 18 -10.36 7.27 -5.31
N GLU A 19 -9.28 6.81 -4.68
CA GLU A 19 -7.90 7.12 -5.07
C GLU A 19 -7.37 6.16 -6.16
N ILE A 20 -7.88 4.92 -6.18
CA ILE A 20 -7.46 3.83 -7.06
C ILE A 20 -8.72 3.15 -7.65
N PRO A 21 -9.43 3.78 -8.60
CA PRO A 21 -10.65 3.22 -9.15
C PRO A 21 -10.42 1.90 -9.92
N GLU A 22 -9.26 1.74 -10.56
CA GLU A 22 -8.89 0.58 -11.37
C GLU A 22 -8.31 -0.55 -10.50
N LYS A 23 -9.06 -1.65 -10.36
CA LYS A 23 -8.76 -2.76 -9.44
C LYS A 23 -7.56 -3.64 -9.86
N ASP A 24 -7.13 -3.55 -11.11
CA ASP A 24 -5.98 -4.27 -11.67
C ASP A 24 -4.68 -3.45 -11.66
N THR A 25 -4.75 -2.19 -11.22
CA THR A 25 -3.59 -1.31 -11.03
C THR A 25 -2.57 -1.97 -10.12
N LEU A 26 -1.29 -1.87 -10.49
CA LEU A 26 -0.20 -2.30 -9.63
C LEU A 26 -0.12 -1.41 -8.39
N ILE A 27 -0.42 -1.97 -7.22
CA ILE A 27 -0.35 -1.27 -5.93
C ILE A 27 0.86 -1.79 -5.14
N LEU A 28 1.79 -0.88 -4.84
CA LEU A 28 2.95 -1.15 -4.00
C LEU A 28 2.66 -0.67 -2.58
N VAL A 29 2.49 -1.60 -1.64
CA VAL A 29 2.17 -1.28 -0.25
C VAL A 29 3.41 -1.47 0.62
N TYR A 30 3.82 -0.41 1.32
CA TYR A 30 4.92 -0.44 2.26
C TYR A 30 4.53 0.31 3.54
N CYS A 31 5.17 -0.02 4.66
CA CYS A 31 5.06 0.78 5.88
C CYS A 31 6.40 0.87 6.59
N ARG A 32 6.45 1.39 7.83
CA ARG A 32 7.71 1.52 8.56
C ARG A 32 8.33 0.16 8.91
N SER A 33 7.55 -0.76 9.48
CA SER A 33 8.04 -2.04 10.05
C SER A 33 7.34 -3.29 9.51
N GLY A 34 6.60 -3.20 8.40
CA GLY A 34 5.88 -4.30 7.76
C GLY A 34 4.48 -4.62 8.32
N ARG A 35 4.16 -4.24 9.56
CA ARG A 35 2.87 -4.62 10.17
C ARG A 35 1.66 -3.97 9.50
N ARG A 36 1.71 -2.66 9.25
CA ARG A 36 0.58 -1.89 8.69
C ARG A 36 0.40 -2.17 7.20
N SER A 37 1.49 -2.40 6.48
CA SER A 37 1.43 -2.74 5.06
C SER A 37 0.74 -4.07 4.81
N LYS A 38 0.95 -5.07 5.66
CA LYS A 38 0.20 -6.34 5.60
C LYS A 38 -1.31 -6.15 5.82
N ILE A 39 -1.71 -5.38 6.83
CA ILE A 39 -3.13 -5.10 7.09
C ILE A 39 -3.76 -4.36 5.89
N ALA A 40 -3.06 -3.36 5.36
CA ALA A 40 -3.52 -2.60 4.21
C ALA A 40 -3.60 -3.46 2.93
N SER A 41 -2.63 -4.34 2.67
CA SER A 41 -2.67 -5.23 1.51
C SER A 41 -3.82 -6.23 1.59
N ASP A 42 -4.07 -6.81 2.77
CA ASP A 42 -5.17 -7.76 2.99
C ASP A 42 -6.53 -7.07 2.79
N ALA A 43 -6.66 -5.82 3.25
CA ALA A 43 -7.85 -5.01 3.02
C ALA A 43 -8.07 -4.71 1.52
N LEU A 44 -7.01 -4.34 0.78
CA LEU A 44 -7.09 -4.12 -0.66
C LEU A 44 -7.50 -5.40 -1.40
N VAL A 45 -6.91 -6.54 -1.10
CA VAL A 45 -7.32 -7.82 -1.73
C VAL A 45 -8.79 -8.13 -1.42
N SER A 46 -9.25 -7.86 -0.20
CA SER A 46 -10.65 -8.06 0.20
C SER A 46 -11.63 -7.12 -0.55
N LEU A 47 -11.16 -5.94 -0.96
CA LEU A 47 -11.91 -4.98 -1.79
C LEU A 47 -11.87 -5.33 -3.30
N GLY A 48 -11.27 -6.46 -3.67
CA GLY A 48 -11.21 -6.95 -5.05
C GLY A 48 -10.02 -6.44 -5.87
N TYR A 49 -9.02 -5.80 -5.26
CA TYR A 49 -7.79 -5.44 -5.96
C TYR A 49 -6.97 -6.70 -6.25
N THR A 50 -6.57 -6.88 -7.51
CA THR A 50 -5.94 -8.13 -7.97
C THR A 50 -4.43 -8.05 -8.08
N ASN A 51 -3.87 -6.84 -8.13
CA ASN A 51 -2.45 -6.59 -8.37
C ASN A 51 -1.77 -5.84 -7.22
N VAL A 52 -1.92 -6.37 -6.00
CA VAL A 52 -1.33 -5.81 -4.77
C VAL A 52 0.01 -6.50 -4.47
N LYS A 53 1.05 -5.70 -4.24
CA LYS A 53 2.38 -6.17 -3.80
C LYS A 53 2.73 -5.54 -2.46
N GLU A 54 2.87 -6.39 -1.45
CA GLU A 54 3.31 -5.99 -0.11
C GLU A 54 4.85 -6.07 -0.06
N PHE A 55 5.49 -4.96 0.28
CA PHE A 55 6.95 -4.80 0.28
C PHE A 55 7.56 -4.76 1.68
N GLY A 56 6.78 -4.97 2.73
CA GLY A 56 7.25 -5.03 4.10
C GLY A 56 7.55 -3.65 4.70
N GLY A 57 8.52 -3.66 5.62
CA GLY A 57 9.01 -2.46 6.29
C GLY A 57 10.08 -1.77 5.46
N ILE A 58 9.95 -0.45 5.28
CA ILE A 58 10.99 0.38 4.68
C ILE A 58 12.30 0.38 5.51
N ILE A 59 12.24 -0.03 6.79
CA ILE A 59 13.44 -0.23 7.62
C ILE A 59 14.36 -1.31 7.03
N ASP A 60 13.79 -2.31 6.34
CA ASP A 60 14.54 -3.42 5.76
C ASP A 60 15.00 -3.14 4.32
N TRP A 61 14.65 -1.96 3.76
CA TRP A 61 15.04 -1.58 2.41
C TRP A 61 16.49 -1.13 2.32
N GLN A 62 17.22 -1.69 1.36
CA GLN A 62 18.64 -1.43 1.11
C GLN A 62 18.87 -0.27 0.11
N TYR A 63 17.81 0.36 -0.40
CA TYR A 63 17.87 1.40 -1.45
C TYR A 63 17.58 2.80 -0.91
N GLU A 64 17.96 3.85 -1.66
CA GLU A 64 17.77 5.24 -1.26
C GLU A 64 16.30 5.60 -0.99
N ILE A 65 16.03 6.06 0.22
CA ILE A 65 14.73 6.59 0.61
C ILE A 65 14.75 8.08 0.32
N VAL A 66 14.04 8.51 -0.74
CA VAL A 66 13.80 9.94 -0.99
C VAL A 66 12.96 10.49 0.16
N LYS A 67 13.54 11.43 0.91
CA LYS A 67 13.05 12.00 2.16
C LYS A 67 12.07 13.16 1.93
#